data_AF-A0A8C9SIN4-F1
#
_entry.id   AF-A0A8C9SIN4-F1
#
_cell.length_a   1.000
_cell.length_b   1.000
_cell.length_c   1.000
_cell.angle_alpha   90.00
_cell.angle_beta   90.00
_cell.angle_gamma   90.00
#
_symmetry.space_group_name_H-M   'P 1'
#
loop_
_entity.id
_entity.type
_entity.pdbx_description
1 polymer ?
#
loop_
_entity_poly.entity_id
_entity_poly.type
_entity_poly.pdbx_seq_one_letter_code
_entity_poly.pdbx_strand_id
1 'polypeptide(L)'
;MLDYLIQNGNIEEKDGLQVTWYHSANNKSEMEQALKSAAMVLEADVNVEGHNTINETNIPIMAHPPNIYSDNTLQQWLDSVLKTKKGIKLDFKSIQSVEPSLEILRIRNQSGINRPVWLNADILHGPNGIVHYFLFIMTQRFLEATISPGWKVQYFAFTPNATYSRAMVEEMYEIIRDVPQRVTFPVLAVMVKRAWPHFSWLLSQSPR
;
A
#
# COMPACT_ATOMS: atom_id res chain seq x y z
N MET A 1 -1.10 9.67 8.02
CA MET A 1 0.03 8.96 8.67
C MET A 1 0.76 9.88 9.62
N LEU A 2 1.39 10.95 9.14
CA LEU A 2 2.24 11.84 9.96
C LEU A 2 1.51 12.44 11.16
N ASP A 3 0.29 12.96 10.99
CA ASP A 3 -0.50 13.53 12.10
C ASP A 3 -0.72 12.53 13.23
N TYR A 4 -1.01 11.27 12.89
CA TYR A 4 -1.21 10.21 13.86
C TYR A 4 0.10 9.85 14.58
N LEU A 5 1.23 9.88 13.88
CA LEU A 5 2.54 9.62 14.49
C LEU A 5 2.94 10.77 15.43
N ILE A 6 2.66 12.03 15.08
CA ILE A 6 2.85 13.18 15.97
C ILE A 6 1.96 13.05 17.22
N GLN A 7 0.67 12.75 17.05
CA GLN A 7 -0.28 12.61 18.16
C GLN A 7 0.12 11.49 19.14
N ASN A 8 0.84 10.48 18.66
CA ASN A 8 1.38 9.40 19.49
C ASN A 8 2.79 9.68 20.04
N GLY A 9 3.38 10.84 19.75
CA GLY A 9 4.72 11.21 20.17
C GLY A 9 5.83 10.40 19.49
N ASN A 10 5.56 9.83 18.30
CA ASN A 10 6.54 9.05 17.56
C ASN A 10 7.52 9.92 16.76
N ILE A 11 7.06 11.09 16.30
CA ILE A 11 7.86 12.07 15.53
C ILE A 11 7.52 13.47 16.04
N GLU A 12 8.45 14.41 15.88
CA GLU A 12 8.31 15.77 16.44
C GLU A 12 7.62 16.75 15.48
N GLU A 13 7.75 16.50 14.18
CA GLU A 13 7.21 17.36 13.11
C GLU A 13 6.68 16.52 11.94
N LYS A 14 6.01 17.19 10.98
CA LYS A 14 5.45 16.53 9.79
C LYS A 14 6.53 16.23 8.74
N ASP A 15 7.60 15.56 9.15
CA ASP A 15 8.67 15.10 8.26
C ASP A 15 8.58 13.57 8.07
N GLY A 16 8.36 13.16 6.82
CA GLY A 16 8.32 11.75 6.43
C GLY A 16 9.65 11.02 6.66
N LEU A 17 10.79 11.72 6.71
CA LEU A 17 12.10 11.12 6.98
C LEU A 17 12.23 10.58 8.41
N GLN A 18 11.41 11.05 9.34
CA GLN A 18 11.38 10.55 10.72
C GLN A 18 10.58 9.25 10.85
N VAL A 19 9.83 8.85 9.83
CA VAL A 19 8.97 7.66 9.88
C VAL A 19 9.79 6.41 9.59
N THR A 20 9.80 5.48 10.55
CA THR A 20 10.44 4.17 10.38
C THR A 20 9.44 3.10 9.97
N TRP A 21 9.88 2.21 9.09
CA TRP A 21 9.04 1.18 8.45
C TRP A 21 9.61 -0.21 8.72
N TYR A 22 8.73 -1.17 8.98
CA TYR A 22 9.06 -2.58 8.86
C TYR A 22 8.48 -3.08 7.53
N HIS A 23 9.34 -3.59 6.65
CA HIS A 23 8.98 -4.05 5.32
C HIS A 23 8.67 -5.55 5.32
N SER A 24 7.64 -5.97 4.57
CA SER A 24 7.24 -7.35 4.34
C SER A 24 7.05 -8.14 5.64
N ALA A 25 6.22 -7.65 6.56
CA ALA A 25 5.84 -8.36 7.78
C ALA A 25 4.83 -9.49 7.49
N ASN A 26 5.20 -10.45 6.65
CA ASN A 26 4.26 -11.31 5.94
C ASN A 26 3.84 -12.55 6.74
N ASN A 27 4.79 -13.32 7.27
CA ASN A 27 4.45 -14.48 8.09
C ASN A 27 4.28 -14.11 9.58
N LYS A 28 3.79 -15.04 10.41
CA LYS A 28 3.58 -14.78 11.85
C LYS A 28 4.86 -14.39 12.57
N SER A 29 5.98 -15.06 12.27
CA SER A 29 7.27 -14.76 12.88
C SER A 29 7.77 -13.35 12.55
N GLU A 30 7.71 -12.95 11.28
CA GLU A 30 8.06 -11.61 10.82
C GLU A 30 7.14 -10.55 11.42
N MET A 31 5.84 -10.81 11.46
CA MET A 31 4.88 -9.93 12.11
C MET A 31 5.21 -9.75 13.60
N GLU A 32 5.48 -10.83 14.34
CA GLU A 32 5.86 -10.74 15.75
C GLU A 32 7.14 -9.95 15.98
N GLN A 33 8.15 -10.11 15.11
CA GLN A 33 9.37 -9.31 15.13
C GLN A 33 9.05 -7.84 14.86
N ALA A 34 8.23 -7.55 13.86
CA ALA A 34 7.81 -6.20 13.51
C ALA A 34 7.06 -5.51 14.66
N LEU A 35 6.15 -6.23 15.33
CA LEU A 35 5.39 -5.74 16.48
C LEU A 35 6.30 -5.35 17.66
N LYS A 36 7.38 -6.10 17.88
CA LYS A 36 8.37 -5.85 18.95
C LYS A 36 9.42 -4.80 18.58
N SER A 37 9.57 -4.49 17.30
CA SER A 37 10.57 -3.52 16.80
C SER A 37 10.18 -2.07 17.09
N ALA A 38 11.15 -1.16 16.90
CA ALA A 38 10.94 0.29 16.95
C ALA A 38 10.22 0.85 15.70
N ALA A 39 9.89 0.03 14.70
CA ALA A 39 9.20 0.50 13.50
C ALA A 39 7.84 1.12 13.84
N MET A 40 7.56 2.28 13.27
CA MET A 40 6.31 3.01 13.49
C MET A 40 5.17 2.51 12.61
N VAL A 41 5.50 2.04 11.40
CA VAL A 41 4.54 1.54 10.42
C VAL A 41 4.96 0.15 9.96
N LEU A 42 3.99 -0.76 9.86
CA LEU A 42 4.19 -2.09 9.28
C LEU A 42 3.63 -2.08 7.87
N GLU A 43 4.45 -2.53 6.94
CA GLU A 43 4.07 -2.88 5.59
C GLU A 43 4.00 -4.41 5.47
N ALA A 44 2.97 -4.91 4.80
CA ALA A 44 2.85 -6.32 4.46
C ALA A 44 2.14 -6.50 3.12
N ASP A 45 2.57 -7.53 2.41
CA ASP A 45 2.12 -7.86 1.07
C ASP A 45 0.86 -8.72 1.14
N VAL A 46 -0.18 -8.35 0.41
CA VAL A 46 -1.47 -9.05 0.41
C VAL A 46 -1.66 -9.80 -0.89
N ASN A 47 -1.95 -11.09 -0.78
CA ASN A 47 -2.31 -11.94 -1.89
C ASN A 47 -3.49 -12.84 -1.48
N VAL A 48 -3.99 -13.66 -2.41
CA VAL A 48 -5.00 -14.68 -2.10
C VAL A 48 -4.32 -16.04 -1.95
N GLU A 49 -4.80 -16.86 -1.04
CA GLU A 49 -4.27 -18.21 -0.84
C GLU A 49 -4.42 -19.05 -2.11
N GLY A 50 -3.33 -19.69 -2.53
CA GLY A 50 -3.30 -20.51 -3.75
C GLY A 50 -3.36 -19.71 -5.05
N HIS A 51 -3.05 -18.40 -5.03
CA HIS A 51 -3.14 -17.50 -6.20
C HIS A 51 -2.62 -18.12 -7.51
N ASN A 52 -3.44 -18.05 -8.56
CA ASN A 52 -3.23 -18.62 -9.89
C ASN A 52 -2.99 -20.14 -9.92
N THR A 53 -3.58 -20.88 -8.98
CA THR A 53 -3.54 -22.36 -8.96
C THR A 53 -4.94 -22.95 -8.84
N ILE A 54 -5.06 -24.28 -8.96
CA ILE A 54 -6.33 -24.99 -8.76
C ILE A 54 -6.84 -24.88 -7.32
N ASN A 55 -5.97 -24.52 -6.37
CA ASN A 55 -6.27 -24.38 -4.95
C ASN A 55 -6.52 -22.91 -4.55
N GLU A 56 -6.69 -22.01 -5.52
CA GLU A 56 -7.02 -20.61 -5.24
C GLU A 56 -8.31 -20.52 -4.42
N THR A 57 -8.26 -19.80 -3.30
CA THR A 57 -9.43 -19.53 -2.44
C THR A 57 -9.82 -18.05 -2.51
N ASN A 58 -10.74 -17.59 -1.66
CA ASN A 58 -11.03 -16.17 -1.48
C ASN A 58 -10.41 -15.61 -0.19
N ILE A 59 -9.47 -16.33 0.44
CA ILE A 59 -8.87 -15.96 1.72
C ILE A 59 -7.65 -15.07 1.46
N PRO A 60 -7.66 -13.78 1.88
CA PRO A 60 -6.48 -12.94 1.79
C PRO A 60 -5.44 -13.37 2.82
N ILE A 61 -4.22 -13.53 2.33
CA ILE A 61 -3.06 -13.93 3.10
C ILE A 61 -1.95 -12.89 2.94
N MET A 62 -1.08 -12.86 3.94
CA MET A 62 0.10 -12.02 3.92
C MET A 62 1.23 -12.73 3.17
N ALA A 63 1.39 -12.44 1.89
CA ALA A 63 2.34 -13.11 1.00
C ALA A 63 2.79 -12.23 -0.18
N HIS A 64 4.11 -12.12 -0.35
CA HIS A 64 4.72 -11.61 -1.57
C HIS A 64 5.03 -12.77 -2.54
N PRO A 65 4.75 -12.66 -3.85
CA PRO A 65 5.22 -13.62 -4.85
C PRO A 65 6.73 -13.90 -4.75
N PRO A 66 7.21 -15.13 -4.95
CA PRO A 66 6.48 -16.29 -5.48
C PRO A 66 5.65 -17.04 -4.43
N ASN A 67 5.62 -16.59 -3.16
CA ASN A 67 4.81 -17.23 -2.14
C ASN A 67 3.33 -16.98 -2.42
N ILE A 68 2.56 -18.07 -2.50
CA ILE A 68 1.10 -18.08 -2.67
C ILE A 68 0.39 -18.75 -1.49
N TYR A 69 1.13 -19.08 -0.44
CA TYR A 69 0.65 -19.59 0.83
C TYR A 69 1.39 -18.86 1.96
N SER A 70 0.74 -18.68 3.10
CA SER A 70 1.32 -18.05 4.29
C SER A 70 0.65 -18.63 5.53
N ASP A 71 1.37 -18.65 6.65
CA ASP A 71 0.81 -19.05 7.95
C ASP A 71 0.00 -17.92 8.61
N ASN A 72 -0.14 -16.78 7.94
CA ASN A 72 -0.77 -15.58 8.45
C ASN A 72 -1.80 -15.02 7.45
N THR A 73 -3.07 -15.10 7.81
CA THR A 73 -4.14 -14.45 7.03
C THR A 73 -4.16 -12.95 7.30
N LEU A 74 -4.72 -12.15 6.40
CA LEU A 74 -4.91 -10.71 6.64
C LEU A 74 -5.69 -10.45 7.93
N GLN A 75 -6.69 -11.28 8.22
CA GLN A 75 -7.47 -11.15 9.45
C GLN A 75 -6.61 -11.35 10.71
N GLN A 76 -5.80 -12.42 10.75
CA GLN A 76 -4.91 -12.71 11.88
C GLN A 76 -3.84 -11.62 12.05
N TRP A 77 -3.33 -11.13 10.93
CA TRP A 77 -2.36 -10.04 10.92
C TRP A 77 -2.96 -8.75 11.47
N LEU A 78 -4.14 -8.34 10.98
CA LEU A 78 -4.84 -7.17 11.48
C LEU A 78 -5.16 -7.28 12.97
N ASP A 79 -5.63 -8.43 13.45
CA ASP A 79 -5.92 -8.64 14.87
C ASP A 79 -4.70 -8.46 15.76
N SER A 80 -3.52 -8.78 15.25
CA SER A 80 -2.26 -8.65 15.99
C SER A 80 -1.75 -7.21 15.94
N VAL A 81 -1.76 -6.58 14.76
CA VAL A 81 -1.31 -5.19 14.59
C VAL A 81 -2.23 -4.21 15.31
N LEU A 82 -3.55 -4.47 15.31
CA LEU A 82 -4.55 -3.62 15.96
C LEU A 82 -4.38 -3.53 17.49
N LYS A 83 -3.69 -4.49 18.12
CA LYS A 83 -3.31 -4.45 19.56
C LYS A 83 -2.19 -3.46 19.88
N THR A 84 -1.52 -2.90 18.87
CA THR A 84 -0.46 -1.91 19.03
C THR A 84 -0.92 -0.53 18.55
N LYS A 85 -0.01 0.45 18.50
CA LYS A 85 -0.23 1.76 17.88
C LYS A 85 0.37 1.89 16.49
N LYS A 86 0.92 0.81 15.91
CA LYS A 86 1.65 0.89 14.64
C LYS A 86 0.72 1.23 13.48
N GLY A 87 1.17 2.09 12.57
CA GLY A 87 0.48 2.35 11.31
C GLY A 87 0.47 1.12 10.41
N ILE A 88 -0.44 1.10 9.43
CA ILE A 88 -0.62 -0.03 8.52
C ILE A 88 -0.41 0.42 7.08
N LYS A 89 0.37 -0.34 6.31
CA LYS A 89 0.40 -0.30 4.85
C LYS A 89 0.21 -1.72 4.31
N LEU A 90 -0.79 -1.91 3.47
CA LEU A 90 -1.08 -3.18 2.81
C LEU A 90 -0.71 -3.07 1.33
N ASP A 91 0.18 -3.92 0.83
CA ASP A 91 0.63 -3.92 -0.56
C ASP A 91 -0.01 -5.07 -1.35
N PHE A 92 -1.05 -4.75 -2.12
CA PHE A 92 -1.81 -5.74 -2.89
C PHE A 92 -1.03 -6.25 -4.10
N LYS A 93 -0.77 -7.56 -4.11
CA LYS A 93 -0.05 -8.26 -5.19
C LYS A 93 -0.97 -8.94 -6.20
N SER A 94 -2.25 -9.08 -5.88
CA SER A 94 -3.27 -9.65 -6.76
C SER A 94 -4.61 -8.93 -6.64
N ILE A 95 -5.31 -8.77 -7.76
CA ILE A 95 -6.63 -8.12 -7.79
C ILE A 95 -7.68 -8.98 -7.06
N GLN A 96 -7.51 -10.30 -7.09
CA GLN A 96 -8.36 -11.28 -6.42
C GLN A 96 -8.39 -11.10 -4.90
N SER A 97 -7.30 -10.58 -4.32
CA SER A 97 -7.23 -10.31 -2.88
C SER A 97 -7.89 -9.00 -2.45
N VAL A 98 -8.19 -8.08 -3.38
CA VAL A 98 -8.61 -6.71 -3.06
C VAL A 98 -10.00 -6.67 -2.42
N GLU A 99 -11.01 -7.23 -3.07
CA GLU A 99 -12.38 -7.18 -2.55
C GLU A 99 -12.55 -7.93 -1.22
N PRO A 100 -12.04 -9.17 -1.06
CA PRO A 100 -12.13 -9.86 0.22
C PRO A 100 -11.36 -9.15 1.35
N SER A 101 -10.23 -8.51 1.03
CA SER A 101 -9.48 -7.71 2.01
C SER A 101 -10.21 -6.46 2.45
N LEU A 102 -10.87 -5.77 1.52
CA LEU A 102 -11.67 -4.60 1.82
C LEU A 102 -12.89 -4.93 2.68
N GLU A 103 -13.49 -6.10 2.48
CA GLU A 103 -14.57 -6.55 3.36
C GLU A 103 -14.07 -6.80 4.79
N ILE A 104 -12.90 -7.43 4.95
CA ILE A 104 -12.26 -7.61 6.27
C ILE A 104 -11.98 -6.24 6.93
N LEU A 105 -11.40 -5.30 6.18
CA LEU A 105 -11.11 -3.95 6.67
C LEU A 105 -12.39 -3.21 7.05
N ARG A 106 -13.44 -3.28 6.24
CA ARG A 106 -14.74 -2.65 6.50
C ARG A 106 -15.37 -3.17 7.79
N ILE A 107 -15.38 -4.49 7.99
CA ILE A 107 -15.89 -5.13 9.21
C ILE A 107 -15.04 -4.69 10.41
N ARG A 108 -13.70 -4.73 10.30
CA ARG A 108 -12.79 -4.30 11.38
C ARG A 108 -12.92 -2.81 11.70
N ASN A 109 -13.20 -1.98 10.71
CA ASN A 109 -13.39 -0.54 10.90
C ASN A 109 -14.60 -0.24 11.78
N GLN A 110 -15.69 -1.01 11.64
CA GLN A 110 -16.87 -0.89 12.51
C GLN A 110 -16.52 -1.14 13.99
N SER A 111 -15.51 -1.95 14.26
CA SER A 111 -14.97 -2.22 15.60
C SER A 111 -13.81 -1.32 16.03
N GLY A 112 -13.42 -0.33 15.21
CA GLY A 112 -12.51 0.75 15.62
C GLY A 112 -11.07 0.68 15.08
N ILE A 113 -10.90 0.64 13.75
CA ILE A 113 -9.59 1.01 13.19
C ILE A 113 -9.36 2.50 13.49
N ASN A 114 -8.53 2.77 14.49
CA ASN A 114 -8.27 4.11 15.02
C ASN A 114 -6.93 4.70 14.56
N ARG A 115 -6.41 4.22 13.41
CA ARG A 115 -5.09 4.57 12.89
C ARG A 115 -5.10 4.62 11.37
N PRO A 116 -4.11 5.29 10.75
CA PRO A 116 -3.96 5.32 9.31
C PRO A 116 -3.74 3.92 8.73
N VAL A 117 -4.50 3.62 7.68
CA VAL A 117 -4.31 2.47 6.80
C VAL A 117 -3.97 2.97 5.42
N TRP A 118 -2.86 2.52 4.88
CA TRP A 118 -2.43 2.78 3.51
C TRP A 118 -2.69 1.56 2.66
N LEU A 119 -3.36 1.75 1.53
CA LEU A 119 -3.67 0.68 0.58
C LEU A 119 -2.85 0.90 -0.69
N ASN A 120 -1.79 0.12 -0.82
CA ASN A 120 -0.83 0.18 -1.89
C ASN A 120 -1.14 -0.86 -2.95
N ALA A 121 -1.00 -0.48 -4.21
CA ALA A 121 -1.03 -1.43 -5.31
C ALA A 121 -0.25 -0.83 -6.47
N ASP A 122 0.54 -1.66 -7.15
CA ASP A 122 1.17 -1.27 -8.41
C ASP A 122 0.11 -1.38 -9.52
N ILE A 123 -0.55 -0.26 -9.77
CA ILE A 123 -1.74 -0.20 -10.61
C ILE A 123 -1.39 -0.08 -12.11
N LEU A 124 -0.32 0.63 -12.49
CA LEU A 124 -0.07 0.93 -13.91
C LEU A 124 0.85 -0.09 -14.62
N HIS A 125 0.35 -0.78 -15.68
CA HIS A 125 1.06 -1.22 -16.91
C HIS A 125 0.05 -1.77 -17.97
N GLY A 126 -0.10 -1.11 -19.12
CA GLY A 126 -0.86 -1.57 -20.32
C GLY A 126 -2.36 -1.19 -20.36
N PRO A 127 -3.02 -1.18 -21.56
CA PRO A 127 -4.44 -0.86 -21.66
C PRO A 127 -5.26 -1.99 -21.00
N ASN A 128 -6.31 -1.62 -20.25
CA ASN A 128 -7.41 -2.45 -19.71
C ASN A 128 -7.52 -2.54 -18.17
N GLY A 129 -8.49 -1.79 -17.61
CA GLY A 129 -9.48 -2.27 -16.62
C GLY A 129 -9.09 -2.42 -15.14
N ILE A 130 -7.91 -2.95 -14.81
CA ILE A 130 -7.58 -3.38 -13.43
C ILE A 130 -7.44 -2.18 -12.48
N VAL A 131 -6.92 -1.05 -13.00
CA VAL A 131 -6.70 0.20 -12.25
C VAL A 131 -8.00 0.84 -11.80
N HIS A 132 -8.93 1.00 -12.74
CA HIS A 132 -10.22 1.59 -12.46
C HIS A 132 -11.01 0.71 -11.50
N TYR A 133 -10.93 -0.62 -11.61
CA TYR A 133 -11.61 -1.52 -10.70
C TYR A 133 -11.03 -1.43 -9.27
N PHE A 134 -9.70 -1.42 -9.12
CA PHE A 134 -9.07 -1.20 -7.80
C PHE A 134 -9.54 0.10 -7.17
N LEU A 135 -9.38 1.23 -7.88
CA LEU A 135 -9.76 2.54 -7.35
C LEU A 135 -11.27 2.63 -7.10
N PHE A 136 -12.09 2.11 -8.02
CA PHE A 136 -13.54 2.07 -7.86
C PHE A 136 -13.94 1.36 -6.57
N ILE A 137 -13.47 0.13 -6.31
CA ILE A 137 -13.84 -0.59 -5.09
C ILE A 137 -13.33 0.16 -3.85
N MET A 138 -12.12 0.72 -3.90
CA MET A 138 -11.56 1.50 -2.79
C MET A 138 -12.44 2.69 -2.42
N THR A 139 -12.90 3.47 -3.43
CA THR A 139 -13.82 4.60 -3.21
C THR A 139 -15.19 4.19 -2.66
N GLN A 140 -15.63 2.95 -2.88
CA GLN A 140 -16.93 2.49 -2.41
C GLN A 140 -16.89 1.86 -1.01
N ARG A 141 -15.76 1.25 -0.62
CA ARG A 141 -15.73 0.35 0.54
C ARG A 141 -14.90 0.85 1.73
N PHE A 142 -13.93 1.75 1.52
CA PHE A 142 -13.05 2.20 2.60
C PHE A 142 -12.46 3.61 2.35
N LEU A 143 -13.27 4.64 2.61
CA LEU A 143 -12.95 6.04 2.33
C LEU A 143 -11.90 6.64 3.28
N GLU A 144 -11.72 6.04 4.46
CA GLU A 144 -10.81 6.51 5.50
C GLU A 144 -9.34 6.17 5.20
N ALA A 145 -9.10 5.22 4.29
CA ALA A 145 -7.74 4.86 3.87
C ALA A 145 -7.07 5.96 3.06
N THR A 146 -5.74 5.97 3.12
CA THR A 146 -4.91 6.64 2.12
C THR A 146 -4.62 5.65 1.01
N ILE A 147 -4.90 6.00 -0.24
CA ILE A 147 -4.51 5.17 -1.38
C ILE A 147 -3.07 5.47 -1.77
N SER A 148 -2.30 4.43 -2.10
CA SER A 148 -0.87 4.51 -2.40
C SER A 148 -0.57 3.86 -3.76
N PRO A 149 -1.08 4.40 -4.88
CA PRO A 149 -0.92 3.82 -6.20
C PRO A 149 0.50 3.91 -6.75
N GLY A 150 1.06 2.78 -7.15
CA GLY A 150 2.39 2.67 -7.78
C GLY A 150 2.34 2.35 -9.27
N TRP A 151 3.52 2.36 -9.89
CA TRP A 151 3.76 1.83 -11.24
C TRP A 151 4.36 0.43 -11.11
N LYS A 152 3.95 -0.53 -11.93
CA LYS A 152 4.61 -1.86 -11.97
C LYS A 152 6.00 -1.73 -12.60
N VAL A 153 6.99 -1.27 -11.85
CA VAL A 153 8.32 -1.04 -12.43
C VAL A 153 9.08 -2.37 -12.54
N GLN A 154 9.30 -2.84 -13.75
CA GLN A 154 10.31 -3.88 -14.00
C GLN A 154 11.69 -3.23 -14.02
N TYR A 155 12.30 -3.07 -12.84
CA TYR A 155 13.68 -2.58 -12.75
C TYR A 155 14.63 -3.65 -13.26
N PHE A 156 15.23 -3.41 -14.42
CA PHE A 156 16.34 -4.21 -14.91
C PHE A 156 17.64 -3.48 -14.57
N ALA A 157 18.58 -4.17 -13.92
CA ALA A 157 19.92 -3.62 -13.63
C ALA A 157 20.68 -3.16 -14.90
N PHE A 158 20.22 -3.55 -16.09
CA PHE A 158 20.78 -3.20 -17.39
C PHE A 158 20.20 -1.91 -18.02
N THR A 159 19.25 -1.21 -17.37
CA THR A 159 18.71 0.07 -17.86
C THR A 159 19.00 1.22 -16.89
N PRO A 160 20.28 1.59 -16.66
CA PRO A 160 20.69 2.59 -15.66
C PRO A 160 20.15 4.01 -15.94
N ASN A 161 19.58 4.24 -17.13
CA ASN A 161 18.99 5.51 -17.52
C ASN A 161 17.46 5.53 -17.52
N ALA A 162 16.79 4.42 -17.19
CA ALA A 162 15.34 4.40 -17.10
C ALA A 162 14.86 5.28 -15.93
N THR A 163 13.80 6.04 -16.16
CA THR A 163 13.14 6.89 -15.16
C THR A 163 11.67 7.10 -15.56
N TYR A 164 10.88 7.69 -14.67
CA TYR A 164 9.49 8.04 -14.95
C TYR A 164 9.42 9.17 -15.98
N SER A 165 8.68 8.96 -17.05
CA SER A 165 8.42 10.01 -18.04
C SER A 165 7.31 10.94 -17.56
N ARG A 166 7.22 12.14 -18.14
CA ARG A 166 6.11 13.06 -17.92
C ARG A 166 4.75 12.39 -18.19
N ALA A 167 4.63 11.66 -19.29
CA ALA A 167 3.39 10.99 -19.67
C ALA A 167 2.95 9.94 -18.63
N MET A 168 3.89 9.17 -18.07
CA MET A 168 3.59 8.21 -16.99
C MET A 168 3.05 8.89 -15.73
N VAL A 169 3.54 10.10 -15.43
CA VAL A 169 3.13 10.87 -14.24
C VAL A 169 1.79 11.59 -14.48
N GLU A 170 1.56 12.10 -15.69
CA GLU A 170 0.27 12.69 -16.08
C GLU A 170 -0.84 11.62 -16.14
N GLU A 171 -0.54 10.41 -16.63
CA GLU A 171 -1.47 9.28 -16.60
C GLU A 171 -1.90 8.94 -15.16
N MET A 172 -0.94 8.86 -14.23
CA MET A 172 -1.24 8.67 -12.82
C MET A 172 -2.16 9.77 -12.27
N TYR A 173 -1.90 11.04 -12.62
CA TYR A 173 -2.75 12.16 -12.21
C TYR A 173 -4.19 12.01 -12.72
N GLU A 174 -4.38 11.72 -14.00
CA GLU A 174 -5.71 11.56 -14.60
C GLU A 174 -6.54 10.47 -13.91
N ILE A 175 -5.87 9.42 -13.43
CA ILE A 175 -6.48 8.29 -12.74
C ILE A 175 -6.91 8.66 -11.30
N ILE A 176 -6.14 9.49 -10.60
CA ILE A 176 -6.34 9.77 -9.17
C ILE A 176 -6.98 11.12 -8.88
N ARG A 177 -7.09 12.03 -9.85
CA ARG A 177 -7.50 13.42 -9.61
C ARG A 177 -8.87 13.54 -8.93
N ASP A 178 -9.80 12.64 -9.26
CA ASP A 178 -11.19 12.68 -8.82
C ASP A 178 -11.48 11.75 -7.62
N VAL A 179 -10.48 11.01 -7.11
CA VAL A 179 -10.69 10.18 -5.92
C VAL A 179 -10.84 11.05 -4.68
N PRO A 180 -11.76 10.76 -3.73
CA PRO A 180 -11.96 11.59 -2.54
C PRO A 180 -10.89 11.38 -1.44
N GLN A 181 -10.20 10.24 -1.44
CA GLN A 181 -9.21 9.89 -0.41
C GLN A 181 -7.93 10.74 -0.51
N ARG A 182 -7.11 10.69 0.55
CA ARG A 182 -5.70 11.11 0.46
C ARG A 182 -4.93 10.14 -0.45
N VAL A 183 -3.94 10.67 -1.17
CA VAL A 183 -3.13 9.91 -2.12
C VAL A 183 -1.65 10.04 -1.76
N THR A 184 -0.91 8.94 -1.80
CA THR A 184 0.55 8.93 -1.75
C THR A 184 1.12 8.20 -2.96
N PHE A 185 2.37 8.46 -3.32
CA PHE A 185 2.99 7.86 -4.50
C PHE A 185 4.25 7.07 -4.09
N PRO A 186 4.20 5.73 -4.03
CA PRO A 186 5.39 4.91 -3.90
C PRO A 186 6.20 4.99 -5.21
N VAL A 187 7.46 5.38 -5.10
CA VAL A 187 8.36 5.55 -6.25
C VAL A 187 9.72 4.94 -5.95
N LEU A 188 10.39 4.44 -6.98
CA LEU A 188 11.78 4.01 -6.84
C LEU A 188 12.68 5.23 -6.67
N ALA A 189 13.33 5.33 -5.51
CA ALA A 189 14.21 6.45 -5.17
C ALA A 189 15.32 6.68 -6.20
N VAL A 190 15.85 5.62 -6.81
CA VAL A 190 16.88 5.71 -7.85
C VAL A 190 16.37 6.39 -9.14
N MET A 191 15.08 6.27 -9.44
CA MET A 191 14.46 6.86 -10.62
C MET A 191 13.92 8.27 -10.35
N VAL A 192 13.39 8.54 -9.15
CA VAL A 192 12.72 9.82 -8.84
C VAL A 192 13.62 11.02 -9.02
N LYS A 193 14.93 10.90 -8.76
CA LYS A 193 15.88 12.00 -8.88
C LYS A 193 15.86 12.64 -10.27
N ARG A 194 15.76 11.83 -11.33
CA ARG A 194 15.74 12.32 -12.72
C ARG A 194 14.37 12.77 -13.16
N ALA A 195 13.32 12.17 -12.60
CA ALA A 195 11.92 12.51 -12.87
C ALA A 195 11.37 13.61 -11.96
N TRP A 196 12.19 14.21 -11.08
CA TRP A 196 11.72 15.12 -10.03
C TRP A 196 10.86 16.28 -10.56
N PRO A 197 11.17 16.94 -11.69
CA PRO A 197 10.29 18.00 -12.21
C PRO A 197 8.85 17.52 -12.47
N HIS A 198 8.66 16.26 -12.88
CA HIS A 198 7.34 15.67 -13.12
C HIS A 198 6.62 15.38 -11.79
N PHE A 199 7.33 14.83 -10.80
CA PHE A 199 6.76 14.59 -9.47
C PHE A 199 6.46 15.88 -8.72
N SER A 200 7.30 16.91 -8.85
CA SER A 200 7.03 18.22 -8.29
C SER A 200 5.75 18.83 -8.89
N TRP A 201 5.51 18.64 -10.19
CA TRP A 201 4.25 19.03 -10.82
C TRP A 201 3.07 18.20 -10.30
N LEU A 202 3.21 16.87 -10.17
CA LEU A 202 2.15 16.00 -9.65
C LEU A 202 1.74 16.40 -8.23
N LEU A 203 2.72 16.60 -7.35
CA LEU A 203 2.51 17.00 -5.96
C LEU A 203 1.90 18.40 -5.84
N SER A 204 2.08 19.28 -6.84
CA SER A 204 1.44 20.60 -6.83
C SER A 204 -0.04 20.57 -7.26
N GLN A 205 -0.56 19.45 -7.78
CA GLN A 205 -1.95 19.37 -8.24
C GLN A 205 -2.95 19.22 -7.09
N SER A 206 -2.52 18.85 -5.88
CA SER A 206 -3.43 18.69 -4.76
C SER A 206 -2.75 19.00 -3.42
N PRO A 207 -3.42 19.71 -2.50
CA PRO A 207 -2.92 19.93 -1.15
C PRO A 207 -3.24 18.76 -0.18
N ARG A 208 -3.87 17.69 -0.67
CA ARG A 208 -4.34 16.53 0.11
C ARG A 208 -3.22 15.65 0.64
#